data_AF-A0AAV6VLX2-F1
#
_entry.id   AF-A0AAV6VLX2-F1
#
_cell.length_a   1.000
_cell.length_b   1.000
_cell.length_c   1.000
_cell.angle_alpha   90.00
_cell.angle_beta   90.00
_cell.angle_gamma   90.00
#
_symmetry.space_group_name_H-M   'P 1'
#
loop_
_entity.id
_entity.type
_entity.pdbx_description
1 polymer ?
#
loop_
_entity_poly.entity_id
_entity_poly.type
_entity_poly.pdbx_seq_one_letter_code
_entity_poly.pdbx_strand_id
1 'polypeptide(L)'
;MFADHSCLFLKQRVHQKERAIQSAFQDQAPLVNHHQNGNFEVKLRDKPRSQRPLTRYLPVRNAEFDLRQHIETAGHQIELCSHLIHLTSTSCHGYLHKLGGAWRTWRKRWFVFDRIQKALLYYGDKGETKLKGGLNFQAIEEVYVDHLHSVKSPNPQSTFCVKTYDRVYYLMAPTPEAMRIWVDVIFTGAEGYQDFLGEIE
;
A
#
# COMPACT_ATOMS: atom_id res chain seq x y z
N MET A 1 33.44 17.40 0.07
CA MET A 1 33.21 15.94 0.21
C MET A 1 32.78 15.68 1.64
N PHE A 2 31.47 15.59 1.89
CA PHE A 2 30.94 15.13 3.17
C PHE A 2 29.93 14.04 2.86
N ALA A 3 30.32 12.78 3.09
CA ALA A 3 29.41 11.65 3.05
C ALA A 3 28.57 11.69 4.33
N ASP A 4 27.26 11.58 4.13
CA ASP A 4 26.20 11.85 5.10
C ASP A 4 26.24 10.85 6.27
N HIS A 5 26.63 11.33 7.46
CA HIS A 5 26.67 10.57 8.72
C HIS A 5 25.33 9.88 9.04
N SER A 6 24.23 10.38 8.49
CA SER A 6 22.88 9.83 8.63
C SER A 6 22.74 8.44 7.97
N CYS A 7 23.43 8.21 6.85
CA CYS A 7 23.37 6.95 6.10
C CYS A 7 24.04 5.79 6.85
N LEU A 8 25.16 6.06 7.54
CA LEU A 8 25.87 5.07 8.35
C LEU A 8 25.05 4.64 9.58
N PHE A 9 24.34 5.59 10.21
CA PHE A 9 23.48 5.29 11.36
C PHE A 9 22.26 4.44 11.00
N LEU A 10 21.66 4.67 9.84
CA LEU A 10 20.56 3.87 9.32
C LEU A 10 21.00 2.43 9.00
N LYS A 11 22.17 2.27 8.34
CA LYS A 11 22.76 0.95 8.07
C LYS A 11 23.07 0.17 9.36
N GLN A 12 23.59 0.84 10.39
CA GLN A 12 23.85 0.20 11.68
C GLN A 12 22.57 -0.26 12.39
N ARG A 13 21.47 0.50 12.29
CA ARG A 13 20.18 0.13 12.90
C ARG A 13 19.50 -1.04 12.20
N VAL A 14 19.60 -1.12 10.86
CA VAL A 14 19.10 -2.27 10.10
C VAL A 14 19.88 -3.53 10.47
N HIS A 15 21.22 -3.44 10.50
CA HIS A 15 22.08 -4.57 10.83
C HIS A 15 21.96 -5.03 12.30
N GLN A 16 21.59 -4.14 13.23
CA GLN A 16 21.23 -4.53 14.60
C GLN A 16 19.88 -5.24 14.69
N LYS A 17 18.88 -4.79 13.92
CA LYS A 17 17.57 -5.46 13.87
C LYS A 17 17.66 -6.86 13.25
N GLU A 18 18.43 -7.02 12.18
CA GLU A 18 18.65 -8.33 11.54
C GLU A 18 19.31 -9.34 12.47
N ARG A 19 20.35 -8.91 13.23
CA ARG A 19 21.01 -9.78 14.22
C ARG A 19 20.09 -10.15 15.38
N ALA A 20 19.25 -9.23 15.86
CA ALA A 20 18.29 -9.51 16.93
C ALA A 20 17.21 -10.51 16.50
N ILE A 21 16.78 -10.43 15.23
CA ILE A 21 15.83 -11.37 14.63
C ILE A 21 16.49 -12.75 14.49
N GLN A 22 17.72 -12.82 13.98
CA GLN A 22 18.45 -14.09 13.84
C GLN A 22 18.74 -14.77 15.19
N SER A 23 19.08 -14.01 16.24
CA SER A 23 19.23 -14.59 17.59
C SER A 23 17.91 -15.11 18.15
N ALA A 24 16.79 -14.42 17.88
CA ALA A 24 15.46 -14.86 18.34
C ALA A 24 14.99 -16.15 17.64
N PHE A 25 15.49 -16.44 16.44
CA PHE A 25 15.23 -17.70 15.74
C PHE A 25 16.12 -18.87 16.21
N GLN A 26 17.28 -18.60 16.83
CA GLN A 26 18.18 -19.64 17.34
C GLN A 26 17.80 -20.14 18.74
N ASP A 27 17.09 -19.35 19.55
CA ASP A 27 16.72 -19.70 20.93
C ASP A 27 15.46 -20.59 21.04
N GLN A 28 14.83 -20.98 19.93
CA GLN A 28 13.76 -22.00 19.93
C GLN A 28 14.33 -23.41 19.75
N ALA A 29 15.02 -23.93 20.76
CA ALA A 29 15.29 -25.36 20.87
C ALA A 29 14.01 -26.11 21.29
N PRO A 30 13.64 -27.23 20.66
CA PRO A 30 12.43 -27.96 21.03
C PRO A 30 12.62 -28.72 22.35
N LEU A 31 11.70 -28.51 23.30
CA LEU A 31 11.57 -29.37 24.48
C LEU A 31 11.03 -30.73 24.04
N VAL A 32 11.91 -31.72 24.00
CA VAL A 32 11.58 -33.12 23.70
C VAL A 32 10.87 -33.75 24.90
N ASN A 33 9.58 -34.05 24.77
CA ASN A 33 8.88 -35.00 25.64
C ASN A 33 8.65 -36.29 24.86
N HIS A 34 9.26 -37.36 25.36
CA HIS A 34 9.17 -38.70 24.82
C HIS A 34 7.90 -39.38 25.37
N HIS A 35 6.93 -39.77 24.53
CA HIS A 35 6.21 -41.05 24.65
C HIS A 35 5.23 -41.33 23.48
N GLN A 36 5.40 -42.54 22.94
CA GLN A 36 4.46 -43.44 22.25
C GLN A 36 4.12 -43.26 20.75
N ASN A 37 4.48 -44.32 20.04
CA ASN A 37 4.16 -44.70 18.66
C ASN A 37 2.69 -44.48 18.26
N GLY A 38 2.51 -43.78 17.13
CA GLY A 38 1.32 -43.85 16.30
C GLY A 38 1.68 -43.40 14.88
N ASN A 39 1.64 -44.31 13.91
CA ASN A 39 1.73 -43.97 12.50
C ASN A 39 0.52 -43.09 12.14
N PHE A 40 0.72 -41.79 11.98
CA PHE A 40 -0.26 -40.90 11.36
C PHE A 40 0.26 -40.48 9.99
N GLU A 41 -0.24 -41.17 8.97
CA GLU A 41 -0.14 -40.74 7.59
C GLU A 41 -0.96 -39.45 7.43
N VAL A 42 -0.30 -38.33 7.19
CA VAL A 42 -0.95 -37.03 6.95
C VAL A 42 -1.63 -37.09 5.58
N LYS A 43 -2.91 -37.47 5.53
CA LYS A 43 -3.73 -37.26 4.33
C LYS A 43 -3.86 -35.76 4.10
N LEU A 44 -3.17 -35.27 3.07
CA LEU A 44 -3.35 -33.93 2.52
C LEU A 44 -4.84 -33.74 2.23
N ARG A 45 -5.48 -32.86 3.00
CA ARG A 45 -6.85 -32.44 2.75
C ARG A 45 -6.87 -31.74 1.40
N ASP A 46 -7.63 -32.28 0.44
CA ASP A 46 -7.94 -31.59 -0.80
C ASP A 46 -8.56 -30.23 -0.47
N LYS A 47 -7.76 -29.17 -0.63
CA LYS A 47 -8.22 -27.80 -0.50
C LYS A 47 -9.11 -27.51 -1.71
N PRO A 48 -10.36 -27.05 -1.54
CA PRO A 48 -11.11 -26.51 -2.66
C PRO A 48 -10.28 -25.40 -3.31
N ARG A 49 -10.06 -25.51 -4.63
CA ARG A 49 -9.34 -24.54 -5.47
C ARG A 49 -10.13 -23.22 -5.60
N SER A 50 -10.39 -22.55 -4.50
CA SER A 50 -10.86 -21.17 -4.48
C SER A 50 -9.98 -20.28 -3.60
N GLN A 51 -8.68 -20.62 -3.49
CA GLN A 51 -7.71 -19.59 -3.14
C GLN A 51 -7.81 -18.50 -4.19
N ARG A 52 -8.30 -17.33 -3.77
CA ARG A 52 -8.32 -16.11 -4.56
C ARG A 52 -6.89 -15.95 -5.09
N PRO A 53 -6.68 -15.92 -6.41
CA PRO A 53 -5.33 -15.80 -6.91
C PRO A 53 -4.74 -14.50 -6.38
N LEU A 54 -3.52 -14.57 -5.86
CA LEU A 54 -2.73 -13.42 -5.39
C LEU A 54 -2.55 -12.36 -6.50
N THR A 55 -2.95 -12.69 -7.74
CA THR A 55 -2.92 -11.85 -8.93
C THR A 55 -3.86 -10.64 -8.90
N ARG A 56 -4.82 -10.56 -7.96
CA ARG A 56 -5.63 -9.33 -7.79
C ARG A 56 -4.87 -8.16 -7.16
N TYR A 57 -3.72 -8.45 -6.58
CA TYR A 57 -2.91 -7.55 -5.77
C TYR A 57 -1.54 -7.28 -6.42
N LEU A 58 -1.37 -7.63 -7.69
CA LEU A 58 -0.18 -7.28 -8.47
C LEU A 58 -0.52 -6.11 -9.42
N PRO A 59 0.38 -5.15 -9.67
CA PRO A 59 0.17 -4.02 -10.53
C PRO A 59 -0.11 -4.55 -11.91
N VAL A 60 -1.26 -4.16 -12.41
CA VAL A 60 -1.75 -4.71 -13.66
C VAL A 60 -1.23 -3.83 -14.78
N ARG A 61 -0.09 -4.22 -15.35
CA ARG A 61 0.54 -3.53 -16.48
C ARG A 61 -0.20 -3.69 -17.82
N ASN A 62 -1.25 -4.51 -17.85
CA ASN A 62 -2.05 -4.72 -19.06
C ASN A 62 -2.78 -3.43 -19.46
N ALA A 63 -2.64 -3.03 -20.74
CA ALA A 63 -3.30 -1.85 -21.31
C ALA A 63 -4.83 -2.03 -21.42
N GLU A 64 -5.31 -3.28 -21.57
CA GLU A 64 -6.74 -3.63 -21.63
C GLU A 64 -7.40 -3.73 -20.25
N PHE A 65 -6.68 -3.38 -19.18
CA PHE A 65 -7.21 -3.44 -17.84
C PHE A 65 -8.23 -2.33 -17.59
N ASP A 66 -9.46 -2.72 -17.30
CA ASP A 66 -10.50 -1.82 -16.84
C ASP A 66 -10.45 -1.67 -15.30
N LEU A 67 -9.99 -0.50 -14.85
CA LEU A 67 -9.89 -0.15 -13.44
C LEU A 67 -11.26 -0.18 -12.74
N ARG A 68 -12.30 0.34 -13.37
CA ARG A 68 -13.64 0.39 -12.76
C ARG A 68 -14.16 -1.03 -12.54
N GLN A 69 -14.12 -1.86 -13.58
CA GLN A 69 -14.55 -3.25 -13.50
C GLN A 69 -13.75 -4.03 -12.46
N HIS A 70 -12.43 -3.80 -12.37
CA HIS A 70 -11.60 -4.43 -11.34
C HIS A 70 -12.06 -4.07 -9.92
N ILE A 71 -12.34 -2.79 -9.66
CA ILE A 71 -12.79 -2.32 -8.34
C ILE A 71 -14.21 -2.85 -8.01
N GLU A 72 -15.12 -2.92 -8.97
CA GLU A 72 -16.45 -3.53 -8.79
C GLU A 72 -16.33 -5.02 -8.46
N THR A 73 -15.51 -5.77 -9.19
CA THR A 73 -15.27 -7.20 -8.95
C THR A 73 -14.50 -7.48 -7.65
N ALA A 74 -13.78 -6.49 -7.11
CA ALA A 74 -13.22 -6.55 -5.76
C ALA A 74 -14.30 -6.43 -4.67
N GLY A 75 -15.53 -6.06 -5.02
CA GLY A 75 -16.70 -6.00 -4.12
C GLY A 75 -17.06 -4.60 -3.66
N HIS A 76 -16.48 -3.54 -4.24
CA HIS A 76 -16.80 -2.17 -3.88
C HIS A 76 -18.10 -1.69 -4.52
N GLN A 77 -18.97 -1.09 -3.72
CA GLN A 77 -20.20 -0.47 -4.19
C GLN A 77 -19.93 0.98 -4.61
N ILE A 78 -19.36 1.17 -5.81
CA ILE A 78 -18.93 2.49 -6.31
C ILE A 78 -20.09 3.49 -6.35
N GLU A 79 -21.30 3.04 -6.71
CA GLU A 79 -22.48 3.90 -6.81
C GLU A 79 -22.80 4.66 -5.52
N LEU A 80 -22.56 4.03 -4.36
CA LEU A 80 -22.73 4.68 -3.05
C LEU A 80 -21.69 5.78 -2.78
N CYS A 81 -20.55 5.72 -3.46
CA CYS A 81 -19.44 6.67 -3.35
C CYS A 81 -19.32 7.61 -4.55
N SER A 82 -20.27 7.59 -5.51
CA SER A 82 -20.22 8.35 -6.77
C SER A 82 -20.09 9.86 -6.59
N HIS A 83 -20.60 10.40 -5.50
CA HIS A 83 -20.48 11.82 -5.14
C HIS A 83 -19.10 12.20 -4.54
N LEU A 84 -18.29 11.20 -4.15
CA LEU A 84 -16.97 11.36 -3.53
C LEU A 84 -15.83 10.98 -4.47
N ILE A 85 -16.05 9.95 -5.30
CA ILE A 85 -15.07 9.36 -6.20
C ILE A 85 -15.65 9.26 -7.59
N HIS A 86 -14.92 9.78 -8.58
CA HIS A 86 -15.19 9.57 -9.98
C HIS A 86 -14.23 8.52 -10.52
N LEU A 87 -14.74 7.32 -10.82
CA LEU A 87 -13.96 6.18 -11.28
C LEU A 87 -14.31 5.85 -12.75
N THR A 88 -13.30 5.81 -13.59
CA THR A 88 -13.37 5.38 -15.00
C THR A 88 -12.55 4.11 -15.20
N SER A 89 -12.50 3.60 -16.43
CA SER A 89 -11.65 2.44 -16.77
C SER A 89 -10.16 2.72 -16.62
N THR A 90 -9.73 3.99 -16.66
CA THR A 90 -8.30 4.37 -16.64
C THR A 90 -7.93 5.37 -15.55
N SER A 91 -8.90 5.92 -14.82
CA SER A 91 -8.62 6.97 -13.84
C SER A 91 -9.55 6.95 -12.64
N CYS A 92 -9.06 7.46 -11.51
CA CYS A 92 -9.84 7.67 -10.29
C CYS A 92 -9.57 9.08 -9.77
N HIS A 93 -10.63 9.86 -9.57
CA HIS A 93 -10.54 11.24 -9.13
C HIS A 93 -11.37 11.45 -7.86
N GLY A 94 -10.91 12.31 -6.96
CA GLY A 94 -11.65 12.60 -5.74
C GLY A 94 -10.87 13.43 -4.74
N TYR A 95 -11.57 13.99 -3.75
CA TYR A 95 -10.92 14.75 -2.69
C TYR A 95 -10.38 13.84 -1.59
N LEU A 96 -9.11 14.03 -1.25
CA LEU A 96 -8.49 13.50 -0.04
C LEU A 96 -7.91 14.64 0.79
N HIS A 97 -7.81 14.43 2.10
CA HIS A 97 -6.98 15.29 2.94
C HIS A 97 -5.58 14.69 3.02
N LYS A 98 -4.58 15.50 2.68
CA LYS A 98 -3.18 15.11 2.74
C LYS A 98 -2.49 15.82 3.89
N LEU A 99 -1.68 15.09 4.65
CA LEU A 99 -0.83 15.68 5.66
C LEU A 99 0.38 16.40 5.04
N GLY A 100 0.58 17.66 5.42
CA GLY A 100 1.76 18.43 5.07
C GLY A 100 3.02 17.86 5.72
N GLY A 101 4.15 17.92 5.01
CA GLY A 101 5.46 17.44 5.53
C GLY A 101 5.95 18.30 6.69
N ALA A 102 6.36 19.54 6.40
CA ALA A 102 6.92 20.45 7.40
C ALA A 102 5.90 20.87 8.46
N TRP A 103 4.70 21.30 8.03
CA TRP A 103 3.75 21.96 8.92
C TRP A 103 2.69 21.03 9.51
N ARG A 104 2.79 19.70 9.28
CA ARG A 104 1.90 18.66 9.83
C ARG A 104 0.40 19.02 9.83
N THR A 105 -0.02 19.80 8.85
CA THR A 105 -1.40 20.27 8.69
C THR A 105 -2.09 19.44 7.62
N TRP A 106 -3.31 19.00 7.89
CA TRP A 106 -4.15 18.33 6.90
C TRP A 106 -4.72 19.34 5.91
N ARG A 107 -4.56 19.10 4.61
CA ARG A 107 -5.09 19.95 3.56
C ARG A 107 -5.89 19.15 2.56
N LYS A 108 -7.11 19.59 2.26
CA LYS A 108 -7.94 19.05 1.19
C LYS A 108 -7.26 19.27 -0.16
N ARG A 109 -7.13 18.22 -0.97
CA ARG A 109 -6.54 18.21 -2.30
C ARG A 109 -7.36 17.32 -3.21
N TRP A 110 -7.44 17.69 -4.48
CA TRP A 110 -8.04 16.86 -5.50
C TRP A 110 -6.99 15.89 -6.02
N PHE A 111 -7.18 14.60 -5.77
CA PHE A 111 -6.27 13.56 -6.23
C PHE A 111 -6.78 12.96 -7.53
N VAL A 112 -5.83 12.60 -8.38
CA VAL A 112 -6.06 11.96 -9.68
C VAL A 112 -5.08 10.80 -9.79
N PHE A 113 -5.60 9.58 -9.73
CA PHE A 113 -4.88 8.39 -10.16
C PHE A 113 -5.09 8.23 -11.67
N ASP A 114 -4.01 8.19 -12.43
CA ASP A 114 -4.04 8.14 -13.89
C ASP A 114 -3.18 6.96 -14.36
N ARG A 115 -3.84 5.98 -14.99
CA ARG A 115 -3.20 4.78 -15.56
C ARG A 115 -2.37 5.06 -16.81
N ILE A 116 -2.75 6.07 -17.59
CA ILE A 116 -2.08 6.44 -18.83
C ILE A 116 -0.77 7.16 -18.49
N GLN A 117 -0.83 8.12 -17.57
CA GLN A 117 0.36 8.84 -17.09
C GLN A 117 1.18 8.03 -16.07
N LYS A 118 0.64 6.91 -15.58
CA LYS A 118 1.23 6.07 -14.54
C LYS A 118 1.62 6.85 -13.29
N ALA A 119 0.69 7.68 -12.82
CA ALA A 119 0.95 8.58 -11.70
C ALA A 119 -0.28 8.78 -10.81
N LEU A 120 -0.02 9.04 -9.53
CA LEU A 120 -0.97 9.60 -8.57
C LEU A 120 -0.65 11.08 -8.38
N LEU A 121 -1.40 11.95 -9.01
CA LEU A 121 -1.24 13.40 -8.98
C LEU A 121 -2.19 14.05 -7.98
N TYR A 122 -1.84 15.24 -7.49
CA TYR A 122 -2.78 16.03 -6.70
C TYR A 122 -2.70 17.54 -6.98
N TYR A 123 -3.88 18.15 -6.94
CA TYR A 123 -4.15 19.54 -7.30
C TYR A 123 -4.75 20.31 -6.12
N GLY A 124 -4.84 21.62 -6.27
CA GLY A 124 -5.53 22.47 -5.30
C GLY A 124 -7.01 22.09 -5.15
N ASP A 125 -7.67 21.86 -6.28
CA ASP A 125 -9.11 21.63 -6.42
C ASP A 125 -9.42 20.82 -7.68
N LYS A 126 -10.71 20.52 -7.87
CA LYS A 126 -11.25 19.73 -9.00
C LYS A 126 -11.04 20.36 -10.39
N GLY A 127 -10.62 21.62 -10.47
CA GLY A 127 -10.32 22.26 -11.75
C GLY A 127 -9.01 21.77 -12.37
N GLU A 128 -8.18 21.04 -11.63
CA GLU A 128 -6.93 20.43 -12.11
C GLU A 128 -5.93 21.44 -12.72
N THR A 129 -6.09 22.73 -12.42
CA THR A 129 -5.31 23.83 -13.05
C THR A 129 -3.92 24.02 -12.44
N LYS A 130 -3.75 23.69 -11.15
CA LYS A 130 -2.49 23.90 -10.42
C LYS A 130 -2.02 22.62 -9.75
N LEU A 131 -1.15 21.90 -10.46
CA LEU A 131 -0.46 20.73 -9.92
C LEU A 131 0.31 21.11 -8.66
N LYS A 132 0.13 20.33 -7.58
CA LYS A 132 0.80 20.54 -6.29
C LYS A 132 1.85 19.47 -6.00
N GLY A 133 1.86 18.39 -6.77
CA GLY A 133 2.79 17.29 -6.69
C GLY A 133 2.13 15.99 -7.13
N GLY A 134 2.88 14.91 -7.06
CA GLY A 134 2.40 13.58 -7.38
C GLY A 134 3.44 12.52 -7.09
N LEU A 135 3.07 11.28 -7.34
CA LEU A 135 3.92 10.11 -7.20
C LEU A 135 3.84 9.31 -8.49
N ASN A 136 4.99 8.97 -9.07
CA ASN A 136 5.01 7.98 -10.15
C ASN A 136 4.70 6.59 -9.54
N PHE A 137 4.01 5.75 -10.28
CA PHE A 137 3.72 4.37 -9.91
C PHE A 137 4.96 3.58 -9.48
N GLN A 138 6.10 3.81 -10.15
CA GLN A 138 7.39 3.21 -9.80
C GLN A 138 7.93 3.65 -8.44
N ALA A 139 7.50 4.79 -7.91
CA ALA A 139 7.93 5.26 -6.60
C ALA A 139 7.09 4.68 -5.45
N ILE A 140 5.93 4.07 -5.75
CA ILE A 140 4.99 3.57 -4.73
C ILE A 140 5.41 2.15 -4.35
N GLU A 141 6.03 2.01 -3.19
CA GLU A 141 6.48 0.72 -2.64
C GLU A 141 5.33 -0.01 -1.96
N GLU A 142 4.57 0.71 -1.12
CA GLU A 142 3.51 0.13 -0.30
C GLU A 142 2.32 1.08 -0.17
N VAL A 143 1.13 0.50 -0.04
CA VAL A 143 -0.10 1.21 0.31
C VAL A 143 -0.79 0.43 1.42
N TYR A 144 -1.14 1.08 2.53
CA TYR A 144 -1.71 0.41 3.69
C TYR A 144 -2.58 1.33 4.54
N VAL A 145 -3.53 0.76 5.28
CA VAL A 145 -4.37 1.49 6.25
C VAL A 145 -3.56 1.79 7.51
N ASP A 146 -3.67 3.00 8.07
CA ASP A 146 -2.93 3.42 9.27
C ASP A 146 -3.60 2.91 10.56
N HIS A 147 -3.60 1.59 10.75
CA HIS A 147 -4.20 0.93 11.92
C HIS A 147 -3.55 1.32 13.25
N LEU A 148 -2.29 1.74 13.22
CA LEU A 148 -1.55 2.17 14.41
C LEU A 148 -1.76 3.65 14.73
N HIS A 149 -2.52 4.38 13.91
CA HIS A 149 -2.75 5.81 14.05
C HIS A 149 -1.45 6.59 14.26
N SER A 150 -0.46 6.28 13.41
CA SER A 150 0.90 6.82 13.49
C SER A 150 0.95 8.34 13.35
N VAL A 151 -0.16 8.96 12.93
CA VAL A 151 -0.36 10.41 12.89
C VAL A 151 -1.66 10.83 13.56
N LYS A 152 -1.67 12.03 14.16
CA LYS A 152 -2.90 12.65 14.67
C LYS A 152 -3.80 13.08 13.49
N SER A 153 -4.66 12.16 13.07
CA SER A 153 -5.67 12.38 12.03
C SER A 153 -7.02 12.79 12.63
N PRO A 154 -7.74 13.75 12.02
CA PRO A 154 -9.12 14.05 12.40
C PRO A 154 -10.08 12.86 12.26
N ASN A 155 -9.80 11.94 11.32
CA ASN A 155 -10.59 10.72 11.14
C ASN A 155 -9.67 9.51 10.92
N PRO A 156 -9.20 8.87 12.01
CA PRO A 156 -8.26 7.75 11.91
C PRO A 156 -8.83 6.53 11.17
N GLN A 157 -10.15 6.32 11.18
CA GLN A 157 -10.80 5.17 10.53
C GLN A 157 -10.85 5.27 8.99
N SER A 158 -10.60 6.46 8.44
CA SER A 158 -10.49 6.70 7.00
C SER A 158 -9.09 7.16 6.59
N THR A 159 -8.08 6.92 7.43
CA THR A 159 -6.67 7.30 7.19
C THR A 159 -5.84 6.13 6.68
N PHE A 160 -5.08 6.38 5.63
CA PHE A 160 -4.19 5.41 4.99
C PHE A 160 -2.88 6.07 4.55
N CYS A 161 -1.92 5.24 4.19
CA CYS A 161 -0.57 5.62 3.83
C CYS A 161 -0.24 5.15 2.42
N VAL A 162 0.46 6.01 1.67
CA VAL A 162 1.19 5.64 0.45
C VAL A 162 2.67 5.88 0.73
N LYS A 163 3.45 4.80 0.78
CA LYS A 163 4.88 4.84 1.10
C LYS A 163 5.70 4.81 -0.18
N THR A 164 6.64 5.74 -0.27
CA THR A 164 7.75 5.76 -1.22
C THR A 164 9.06 5.56 -0.47
N TYR A 165 10.14 5.37 -1.21
CA TYR A 165 11.49 5.20 -0.68
C TYR A 165 11.90 6.29 0.33
N ASP A 166 11.61 7.55 0.01
CA ASP A 166 12.04 8.70 0.78
C ASP A 166 10.96 9.25 1.72
N ARG A 167 9.69 8.84 1.55
CA ARG A 167 8.57 9.53 2.16
C ARG A 167 7.31 8.68 2.33
N VAL A 168 6.64 8.88 3.46
CA VAL A 168 5.26 8.39 3.66
C VAL A 168 4.26 9.53 3.46
N TYR A 169 3.26 9.28 2.62
CA TYR A 169 2.12 10.16 2.38
C TYR A 169 0.94 9.69 3.21
N TYR A 170 0.62 10.44 4.26
CA TYR A 170 -0.59 10.24 5.05
C TYR A 170 -1.78 10.92 4.38
N LEU A 171 -2.78 10.13 4.03
CA LEU A 171 -3.99 10.53 3.32
C LEU A 171 -5.21 10.13 4.13
N MET A 172 -6.26 10.95 4.09
CA MET A 172 -7.52 10.72 4.78
C MET A 172 -8.67 10.94 3.81
N ALA A 173 -9.45 9.88 3.58
CA ALA A 173 -10.64 9.93 2.75
C ALA A 173 -11.85 10.48 3.52
N PRO A 174 -12.89 10.99 2.84
CA PRO A 174 -14.10 11.48 3.49
C PRO A 174 -14.84 10.39 4.30
N THR A 175 -14.79 9.14 3.83
CA THR A 175 -15.41 7.98 4.51
C THR A 175 -14.48 6.75 4.45
N PRO A 176 -14.68 5.75 5.34
CA PRO A 176 -13.95 4.48 5.28
C PRO A 176 -14.18 3.71 3.98
N GLU A 177 -15.37 3.80 3.39
CA GLU A 177 -15.70 3.15 2.11
C GLU A 177 -14.88 3.76 0.97
N ALA A 178 -14.84 5.10 0.91
CA ALA A 178 -14.01 5.83 -0.05
C ALA A 178 -12.52 5.51 0.16
N MET A 179 -12.05 5.38 1.41
CA MET A 179 -10.68 4.98 1.71
C MET A 179 -10.34 3.63 1.09
N ARG A 180 -11.21 2.62 1.27
CA ARG A 180 -10.97 1.26 0.75
C ARG A 180 -10.87 1.25 -0.78
N ILE A 181 -11.73 2.02 -1.46
CA ILE A 181 -11.66 2.21 -2.91
C ILE A 181 -10.31 2.84 -3.30
N TRP A 182 -9.89 3.92 -2.63
CA TRP A 182 -8.62 4.57 -2.92
C TRP A 182 -7.40 3.66 -2.70
N VAL A 183 -7.39 2.89 -1.61
CA VAL A 183 -6.33 1.91 -1.33
C VAL A 183 -6.24 0.92 -2.48
N ASP A 184 -7.34 0.26 -2.85
CA ASP A 184 -7.33 -0.75 -3.90
C ASP A 184 -6.97 -0.15 -5.27
N VAL A 185 -7.49 1.03 -5.60
CA VAL A 185 -7.11 1.75 -6.83
C VAL A 185 -5.61 1.98 -6.90
N ILE A 186 -5.02 2.59 -5.86
CA ILE A 186 -3.58 2.93 -5.86
C ILE A 186 -2.75 1.66 -5.90
N PHE A 187 -3.21 0.60 -5.23
CA PHE A 187 -2.55 -0.70 -5.21
C PHE A 187 -2.42 -1.30 -6.62
N THR A 188 -3.40 -1.10 -7.52
CA THR A 188 -3.30 -1.56 -8.92
C THR A 188 -2.17 -0.89 -9.72
N GLY A 189 -1.66 0.25 -9.25
CA GLY A 189 -0.58 1.01 -9.88
C GLY A 189 0.72 1.03 -9.05
N ALA A 190 0.79 0.37 -7.90
CA ALA A 190 2.02 0.35 -7.11
C ALA A 190 3.07 -0.56 -7.78
N GLU A 191 4.15 0.00 -8.31
CA GLU A 191 5.21 -0.75 -9.01
C GLU A 191 6.57 -0.70 -8.31
N GLY A 192 6.72 0.07 -7.23
CA GLY A 192 8.00 0.32 -6.55
C GLY A 192 8.54 -0.83 -5.71
N TYR A 193 7.77 -1.90 -5.52
CA TYR A 193 8.25 -3.09 -4.82
C TYR A 193 9.17 -3.99 -5.68
N GLN A 194 9.31 -3.70 -6.99
CA GLN A 194 10.09 -4.55 -7.90
C GLN A 194 11.60 -4.52 -7.66
N ASP A 195 12.12 -3.51 -6.95
CA ASP A 195 13.55 -3.46 -6.59
C ASP A 195 13.93 -4.58 -5.60
N PHE A 196 12.97 -5.17 -4.88
CA PHE A 196 13.21 -6.31 -3.98
C PHE A 196 13.24 -7.69 -4.68
N LEU A 197 12.80 -7.77 -5.94
CA LEU A 197 12.78 -9.03 -6.71
C LEU A 197 13.93 -9.14 -7.73
N GLY A 198 14.69 -8.06 -7.94
CA GLY A 198 15.85 -8.02 -8.84
C GLY A 198 17.16 -8.54 -8.23
N GLU A 199 17.18 -8.97 -6.97
CA GLU A 199 18.36 -9.58 -6.32
C GLU A 199 18.34 -11.13 -6.35
N ILE A 200 17.44 -11.73 -7.12
CA ILE A 200 17.41 -13.19 -7.35
C ILE A 200 17.50 -13.49 -8.86
N GLU A 201 18.58 -13.03 -9.50
CA GLU A 201 19.14 -13.63 -10.72
C GLU A 201 20.66 -13.69 -10.63
#